data_AF-A0A0S4XLL1-F1
#
_entry.id   AF-A0A0S4XLL1-F1
#
_cell.length_a   1.000
_cell.length_b   1.000
_cell.length_c   1.000
_cell.angle_alpha   90.00
_cell.angle_beta   90.00
_cell.angle_gamma   90.00
#
_symmetry.space_group_name_H-M   'P 1'
#
loop_
_entity.id
_entity.type
_entity.pdbx_description
1 polymer ?
#
loop_
_entity_poly.entity_id
_entity_poly.type
_entity_poly.pdbx_seq_one_letter_code
_entity_poly.pdbx_strand_id
1 'polypeptide(L)'
;MLENKPRKRSKKPSSAQHKAWQFMRRNRVFRCGDVMMVVDIKENNFRYFVKNLESGGYIKKMNKEKTFKNKTYILLKDTGLYSPTLTKHKIWDRNIQGSNNG
;
A
#
# COMPACT_ATOMS: atom_id res chain seq x y z
N MET A 1 -16.87 30.82 28.97
CA MET A 1 -17.27 29.75 28.01
C MET A 1 -16.00 29.16 27.41
N LEU A 2 -15.70 27.88 27.68
CA LEU A 2 -14.51 27.20 27.16
C LEU A 2 -14.79 26.71 25.73
N GLU A 3 -14.19 27.37 24.73
CA GLU A 3 -14.22 26.94 23.34
C GLU A 3 -13.30 25.73 23.15
N ASN A 4 -13.88 24.53 23.14
CA ASN A 4 -13.18 23.30 22.76
C ASN A 4 -12.89 23.33 21.25
N LYS A 5 -11.81 24.01 20.84
CA LYS A 5 -11.25 23.86 19.49
C LYS A 5 -10.91 22.38 19.28
N PRO A 6 -11.43 21.71 18.22
CA PRO A 6 -11.06 20.34 17.94
C PRO A 6 -9.54 20.30 17.73
N ARG A 7 -8.82 19.54 18.57
CA ARG A 7 -7.38 19.31 18.43
C ARG A 7 -7.14 18.88 16.99
N LYS A 8 -6.51 19.74 16.17
CA LYS A 8 -6.04 19.38 14.83
C LYS A 8 -5.12 18.18 15.03
N ARG A 9 -5.63 16.95 14.82
CA ARG A 9 -4.81 15.74 14.84
C ARG A 9 -3.73 15.99 13.79
N SER A 10 -2.49 16.24 14.22
CA SER A 10 -1.36 16.30 13.32
C SER A 10 -1.39 14.99 12.54
N LYS A 11 -1.72 15.07 11.24
CA LYS A 11 -1.77 13.88 10.39
C LYS A 11 -0.34 13.34 10.41
N LYS A 12 -0.10 12.28 11.20
CA LYS A 12 1.18 11.56 11.16
C LYS A 12 1.50 11.33 9.68
N PRO A 13 2.74 11.61 9.23
CA PRO A 13 3.09 11.39 7.84
C PRO A 13 2.66 9.97 7.47
N SER A 14 1.84 9.84 6.43
CA SER A 14 1.39 8.53 5.96
C SER A 14 2.64 7.69 5.71
N SER A 15 2.67 6.45 6.21
CA SER A 15 3.83 5.57 6.06
C SER A 15 4.25 5.48 4.60
N ALA A 16 5.54 5.25 4.35
CA ALA A 16 6.05 5.07 2.98
C ALA A 16 5.27 3.96 2.24
N GLN A 17 4.86 2.90 2.94
CA GLN A 17 3.98 1.86 2.40
C GLN A 17 2.61 2.39 1.97
N HIS A 18 1.99 3.29 2.75
CA HIS A 18 0.72 3.91 2.37
C HIS A 18 0.86 4.82 1.15
N LYS A 19 1.96 5.58 1.05
CA LYS A 19 2.25 6.39 -0.15
C LYS A 19 2.45 5.51 -1.39
N ALA A 20 3.19 4.41 -1.24
CA ALA A 20 3.36 3.42 -2.29
C ALA A 20 2.02 2.80 -2.73
N TRP A 21 1.15 2.48 -1.77
CA TRP A 21 -0.21 2.02 -2.06
C TRP A 21 -1.01 3.05 -2.87
N GLN A 22 -1.03 4.34 -2.47
CA GLN A 22 -1.70 5.39 -3.25
C GLN A 22 -1.13 5.52 -4.66
N PHE A 23 0.19 5.40 -4.82
CA PHE A 23 0.83 5.42 -6.12
C PHE A 23 0.35 4.26 -7.01
N MET A 24 0.31 3.03 -6.48
CA MET A 24 -0.17 1.84 -7.20
C MET A 24 -1.65 1.94 -7.55
N ARG A 25 -2.48 2.55 -6.70
CA ARG A 25 -3.91 2.77 -6.98
C ARG A 25 -4.11 3.71 -8.17
N ARG A 26 -3.33 4.80 -8.22
CA ARG A 26 -3.36 5.76 -9.33
C ARG A 26 -2.77 5.15 -10.61
N ASN A 27 -1.76 4.30 -10.47
CA ASN A 27 -1.05 3.66 -11.57
C ASN A 27 -1.32 2.16 -11.55
N ARG A 28 -2.39 1.71 -12.22
CA ARG A 28 -2.79 0.30 -12.27
C ARG A 28 -1.66 -0.65 -12.69
N VAL A 29 -0.74 -0.19 -13.54
CA VAL A 29 0.49 -0.90 -13.88
C VAL A 29 1.66 -0.05 -13.42
N PHE A 30 2.61 -0.66 -12.70
CA PHE A 30 3.75 0.06 -12.15
C PHE A 30 5.00 -0.82 -12.11
N ARG A 31 6.16 -0.18 -12.27
CA ARG A 31 7.47 -0.79 -12.05
C ARG A 31 7.95 -0.50 -10.63
N CYS A 32 8.51 -1.50 -9.95
CA CYS A 32 8.93 -1.36 -8.57
C CYS A 32 9.95 -0.23 -8.34
N GLY A 33 10.90 -0.04 -9.27
CA GLY A 33 11.89 1.03 -9.20
C GLY A 33 11.28 2.43 -9.20
N ASP A 34 10.22 2.64 -9.98
CA ASP A 34 9.56 3.95 -10.08
C ASP A 34 8.82 4.27 -8.78
N VAL A 35 8.12 3.29 -8.19
CA VAL A 35 7.47 3.45 -6.89
C VAL A 35 8.49 3.77 -5.81
N MET A 36 9.62 3.06 -5.79
CA MET A 36 10.70 3.29 -4.82
C MET A 36 11.27 4.70 -4.94
N MET A 37 11.48 5.18 -6.16
CA MET A 37 12.02 6.52 -6.43
C MET A 37 11.05 7.63 -6.01
N VAL A 38 9.76 7.49 -6.34
CA VAL A 38 8.74 8.52 -6.02
C VAL A 38 8.46 8.59 -4.53
N VAL A 39 8.48 7.46 -3.83
CA VAL A 39 8.06 7.36 -2.43
C VAL A 39 9.24 7.40 -1.45
N ASP A 40 10.47 7.32 -1.95
CA ASP A 40 11.70 7.21 -1.16
C ASP A 40 11.63 6.06 -0.14
N ILE A 41 11.31 4.86 -0.63
CA ILE A 41 11.23 3.64 0.19
C ILE A 41 12.39 2.69 -0.10
N LYS A 42 13.05 2.23 0.97
CA LYS A 42 14.13 1.25 0.89
C LYS A 42 13.65 -0.08 0.28
N GLU A 43 14.51 -0.69 -0.54
CA GLU A 43 14.18 -1.91 -1.28
C GLU A 43 13.68 -3.03 -0.39
N ASN A 44 14.35 -3.30 0.75
CA ASN A 44 13.96 -4.40 1.63
C ASN A 44 12.54 -4.24 2.18
N ASN A 45 12.19 -3.02 2.60
CA ASN A 45 10.85 -2.72 3.12
C ASN A 45 9.79 -2.82 2.01
N PHE A 46 10.10 -2.27 0.83
CA PHE A 46 9.18 -2.32 -0.31
C PHE A 46 9.00 -3.74 -0.84
N ARG A 47 10.06 -4.55 -0.88
CA ARG A 47 10.00 -5.96 -1.27
C ARG A 47 9.10 -6.78 -0.36
N TYR A 48 9.23 -6.59 0.96
CA TYR A 48 8.33 -7.23 1.92
C TYR A 48 6.88 -6.83 1.69
N PHE A 49 6.65 -5.53 1.49
CA PHE A 49 5.32 -5.00 1.20
C PHE A 49 4.70 -5.58 -0.09
N VAL A 50 5.44 -5.56 -1.21
CA VAL A 50 5.01 -6.13 -2.50
C VAL A 50 4.72 -7.63 -2.38
N LYS A 51 5.57 -8.40 -1.68
CA LYS A 51 5.36 -9.83 -1.45
C LYS A 51 4.03 -10.09 -0.72
N ASN A 52 3.69 -9.25 0.25
CA ASN A 52 2.44 -9.37 1.00
C ASN A 52 1.22 -9.07 0.13
N LEU A 53 1.30 -8.03 -0.71
CA LEU A 53 0.26 -7.70 -1.68
C LEU A 53 0.05 -8.80 -2.71
N GLU A 54 1.15 -9.39 -3.21
CA GLU A 54 1.12 -10.50 -4.17
C GLU A 54 0.51 -11.75 -3.54
N SER A 55 0.94 -12.12 -2.32
CA SER A 55 0.36 -13.23 -1.55
C SER A 55 -1.14 -13.04 -1.27
N GLY A 56 -1.58 -11.79 -1.10
CA GLY A 56 -2.99 -11.44 -0.93
C GLY A 56 -3.82 -11.36 -2.20
N GLY A 57 -3.20 -11.54 -3.37
CA GLY A 57 -3.87 -11.37 -4.66
C GLY A 57 -4.32 -9.94 -4.94
N TYR A 58 -3.69 -8.93 -4.32
CA TYR A 58 -3.94 -7.52 -4.62
C TYR A 58 -3.22 -7.11 -5.90
N ILE A 59 -2.03 -7.65 -6.12
CA ILE A 59 -1.21 -7.38 -7.29
C ILE A 59 -0.78 -8.70 -7.94
N LYS A 60 -0.45 -8.63 -9.23
CA LYS A 60 0.10 -9.76 -9.99
C LYS A 60 1.33 -9.32 -10.76
N LYS A 61 2.36 -10.17 -10.76
CA LYS A 61 3.58 -9.93 -11.54
C LYS A 61 3.29 -10.04 -13.04
N MET A 62 3.77 -9.06 -13.81
CA MET A 62 3.59 -9.00 -15.27
C MET A 62 4.80 -9.54 -16.04
N ASN A 63 6.02 -9.43 -15.49
CA ASN A 63 7.25 -9.81 -16.18
C ASN A 63 8.10 -10.82 -15.39
N LYS A 64 9.04 -11.48 -16.07
CA LYS A 64 9.97 -12.46 -15.46
C LYS A 64 11.33 -11.85 -15.10
N GLU A 65 11.38 -10.55 -14.83
CA GLU A 65 12.61 -9.86 -14.45
C GLU A 65 13.23 -10.41 -13.17
N LYS A 66 14.57 -10.53 -13.18
CA LYS A 66 15.38 -10.97 -12.04
C LYS A 66 15.53 -9.85 -11.02
N THR A 67 15.89 -8.65 -11.49
CA THR A 67 16.10 -7.46 -10.66
C THR A 67 14.78 -6.93 -10.12
N PHE A 68 14.66 -6.79 -8.79
CA PHE A 68 13.41 -6.36 -8.17
C PHE A 68 12.94 -4.99 -8.67
N LYS A 69 13.85 -4.03 -8.84
CA LYS A 69 13.54 -2.69 -9.37
C LYS A 69 12.91 -2.72 -10.77
N ASN A 70 13.25 -3.71 -11.59
CA ASN A 70 12.73 -3.83 -12.96
C ASN A 70 11.44 -4.66 -13.04
N LYS A 71 10.99 -5.25 -11.92
CA LYS A 71 9.74 -6.00 -11.90
C LYS A 71 8.56 -5.07 -12.09
N THR A 72 7.66 -5.48 -12.96
CA THR A 72 6.40 -4.79 -13.23
C THR A 72 5.26 -5.59 -12.65
N TYR A 73 4.35 -4.90 -12.00
CA TYR A 73 3.15 -5.46 -11.39
C TYR A 73 1.91 -4.73 -11.89
N ILE A 74 0.79 -5.45 -11.92
CA ILE A 74 -0.54 -4.91 -12.14
C ILE A 74 -1.35 -5.01 -10.86
N LEU A 75 -2.09 -3.95 -10.53
CA LEU A 75 -3.05 -3.93 -9.43
C LEU A 75 -4.34 -4.62 -9.87
N LEU A 76 -4.68 -5.72 -9.19
CA LEU A 76 -5.90 -6.50 -9.42
C LEU A 76 -7.06 -6.05 -8.53
N LYS A 77 -6.77 -5.73 -7.27
CA LYS A 77 -7.78 -5.34 -6.28
C LYS A 77 -7.43 -3.98 -5.70
N ASP A 78 -8.23 -2.97 -6.02
CA ASP A 78 -8.26 -1.73 -5.27
C ASP A 78 -9.35 -1.85 -4.19
N THR A 79 -8.94 -2.22 -2.97
CA THR A 79 -9.89 -2.35 -1.87
C THR A 79 -10.19 -1.02 -1.20
N GLY A 80 -9.46 0.05 -1.50
CA GLY A 80 -9.77 1.39 -1.01
C GLY A 80 -8.57 2.17 -0.46
N LEU A 81 -8.89 3.20 0.32
CA LEU A 81 -7.93 4.22 0.74
C LEU A 81 -6.82 3.65 1.62
N TYR A 82 -7.11 2.67 2.47
CA TYR A 82 -6.12 2.13 3.38
C TYR A 82 -5.31 1.02 2.72
N SER A 83 -3.99 1.05 2.91
CA SER A 83 -3.12 -0.05 2.49
C SER A 83 -3.48 -1.31 3.27
N PRO A 84 -3.65 -2.47 2.62
CA PRO A 84 -3.73 -3.73 3.33
C PRO A 84 -2.43 -3.94 4.11
N THR A 85 -2.56 -4.42 5.34
CA THR A 85 -1.44 -4.64 6.24
C THR A 85 -1.34 -6.13 6.52
N LEU A 86 -0.16 -6.73 6.33
CA LEU A 86 0.03 -8.12 6.75
C LEU A 86 0.43 -8.15 8.22
N THR A 87 -0.42 -8.75 9.04
CA THR A 87 -0.06 -9.15 10.41
C THR A 87 0.33 -10.63 10.39
N LYS A 88 1.11 -11.10 11.36
CA LYS A 88 1.84 -12.40 11.44
C LYS A 88 1.28 -13.61 10.66
N HIS A 89 -0.04 -13.79 10.54
CA HIS A 89 -0.67 -14.87 9.77
C HIS A 89 -1.90 -14.46 8.93
N LYS A 90 -2.24 -13.16 8.85
CA LYS A 90 -3.49 -12.71 8.23
C LYS A 90 -3.31 -11.37 7.55
N ILE A 91 -3.85 -11.25 6.33
CA ILE A 91 -3.96 -9.96 5.66
C ILE A 91 -5.12 -9.21 6.32
N TRP A 92 -4.77 -8.08 6.91
CA TRP A 92 -5.71 -7.16 7.51
C TRP A 92 -6.01 -6.04 6.52
N ASP A 93 -7.17 -6.14 5.88
CA ASP A 93 -7.69 -5.10 5.00
C ASP A 93 -8.73 -4.26 5.75
N ARG A 94 -8.34 -3.02 6.05
CA ARG A 94 -9.18 -2.09 6.80
C ARG A 94 -10.39 -1.61 5.99
N ASN A 95 -10.34 -1.70 4.66
CA ASN A 95 -11.44 -1.26 3.82
C ASN A 95 -12.55 -2.32 3.73
N ILE A 96 -12.21 -3.61 3.74
CA ILE A 96 -13.20 -4.71 3.63
C ILE A 96 -13.93 -4.94 4.96
N GLN A 97 -13.23 -4.84 6.10
CA GLN A 97 -13.82 -5.13 7.41
C GLN A 97 -14.67 -4.00 7.99
N GLY A 98 -14.70 -2.82 7.35
CA GLY A 98 -15.48 -1.66 7.81
C GLY A 98 -16.95 -1.66 7.40
N SER A 99 -17.42 -2.64 6.62
CA SER A 99 -18.77 -2.64 6.02
C SER A 99 -19.84 -3.48 6.73
N ASN A 100 -19.56 -4.08 7.89
CA ASN A 100 -20.62 -4.69 8.72
C ASN A 100 -20.91 -3.82 9.94
N ASN A 101 -21.81 -2.86 9.76
CA ASN A 101 -22.70 -2.33 10.80
C ASN A 101 -23.91 -1.76 10.07
N GLY A 102 -24.94 -2.59 9.94
CA GLY A 102 -26.26 -2.29 9.42
C GLY A 102 -27.19 -3.40 9.88
#